data_AF-A0A8G2C075-F1
#
_entry.id   AF-A0A8G2C075-F1
#
_cell.length_a   1.000
_cell.length_b   1.000
_cell.length_c   1.000
_cell.angle_alpha   90.00
_cell.angle_beta   90.00
_cell.angle_gamma   90.00
#
_symmetry.space_group_name_H-M   'P 1'
#
loop_
_entity.id
_entity.type
_entity.pdbx_description
1 polymer ?
#
loop_
_entity_poly.entity_id
_entity_poly.type
_entity_poly.pdbx_seq_one_letter_code
_entity_poly.pdbx_strand_id
1 'polypeptide(L)'
;MSVITANEIKRRGVACIAESLVHAPEVAISVRGKNAYVVMSVEQYNHLRECELEAALLETRRDKAQGAIAHRSVAEHIESLGHE
;
A
#
# COMPACT_ATOMS: atom_id res chain seq x y z
N MET A 1 8.72 -1.79 -15.06
CA MET A 1 8.98 -0.80 -14.01
C MET A 1 10.36 -0.20 -14.25
N SER A 2 10.45 1.10 -14.51
CA SER A 2 11.74 1.79 -14.59
C SER A 2 12.40 1.82 -13.21
N VAL A 3 13.73 1.99 -13.18
CA VAL A 3 14.51 2.01 -11.94
C VAL A 3 15.39 3.24 -11.92
N ILE A 4 15.29 4.03 -10.86
CA ILE A 4 16.22 5.12 -10.55
C ILE A 4 17.21 4.62 -9.50
N THR A 5 18.49 4.81 -9.70
CA THR A 5 19.49 4.50 -8.67
C THR A 5 19.51 5.57 -7.59
N ALA A 6 19.81 5.19 -6.34
CA ALA A 6 20.02 6.16 -5.27
C ALA A 6 21.10 7.22 -5.62
N ASN A 7 22.07 6.87 -6.48
CA ASN A 7 23.09 7.79 -6.95
C ASN A 7 22.57 8.82 -7.97
N GLU A 8 21.56 8.48 -8.77
CA GLU A 8 20.88 9.44 -9.64
C GLU A 8 20.05 10.43 -8.84
N ILE A 9 19.34 9.98 -7.80
CA ILE A 9 18.61 10.86 -6.89
C ILE A 9 19.56 11.85 -6.22
N LYS A 10 20.71 11.39 -5.74
CA LYS A 10 21.74 12.27 -5.15
C LYS A 10 22.23 13.35 -6.11
N ARG A 11 22.32 13.03 -7.41
CA ARG A 11 22.86 13.95 -8.44
C ARG A 11 21.79 14.89 -9.02
N ARG A 12 20.56 14.41 -9.17
CA ARG A 12 19.49 15.10 -9.92
C ARG A 12 18.34 15.58 -9.04
N GLY A 13 18.32 15.19 -7.77
CA GLY A 13 17.23 15.49 -6.84
C GLY A 13 15.90 14.90 -7.30
N VAL A 14 14.81 15.56 -6.92
CA VAL A 14 13.44 15.11 -7.22
C VAL A 14 13.09 15.18 -8.71
N ALA A 15 13.83 15.96 -9.51
CA ALA A 15 13.55 16.10 -10.95
C ALA A 15 13.60 14.76 -11.69
N CYS A 16 14.54 13.87 -11.35
CA CYS A 16 14.62 12.54 -11.96
C CYS A 16 13.39 11.66 -11.66
N ILE A 17 12.73 11.88 -10.52
CA ILE A 17 11.47 11.21 -10.16
C ILE A 17 10.34 11.77 -11.02
N ALA A 18 10.20 13.10 -11.07
CA ALA A 18 9.15 13.76 -11.86
C ALA A 18 9.21 13.35 -13.33
N GLU A 19 10.39 13.35 -13.94
CA GLU A 19 10.59 12.91 -15.33
C GLU A 19 10.24 11.43 -15.53
N SER A 20 10.61 10.56 -14.58
CA SER A 20 10.32 9.13 -14.68
C SER A 20 8.82 8.84 -14.59
N LEU A 21 8.09 9.62 -13.76
CA LEU A 21 6.66 9.46 -13.55
C LEU A 21 5.79 10.02 -14.71
N VAL A 22 6.38 10.72 -15.69
CA VAL A 22 5.65 11.10 -16.93
C VAL A 22 5.29 9.87 -17.76
N HIS A 23 6.12 8.82 -17.70
CA HIS A 23 5.99 7.65 -18.58
C HIS A 23 5.44 6.41 -17.86
N ALA A 24 5.35 6.45 -16.54
CA ALA A 24 4.88 5.33 -15.72
C ALA A 24 4.21 5.82 -14.43
N PRO A 25 3.20 5.10 -13.91
CA PRO A 25 2.52 5.48 -12.67
C PRO A 25 3.41 5.37 -11.42
N GLU A 26 4.46 4.55 -11.51
CA GLU A 26 5.43 4.33 -10.43
C GLU A 26 6.83 4.01 -10.98
N VAL A 27 7.83 4.22 -10.13
CA VAL A 27 9.24 3.93 -10.43
C VAL A 27 9.91 3.33 -9.21
N ALA A 28 10.75 2.31 -9.42
CA ALA A 28 11.54 1.72 -8.36
C ALA A 28 12.77 2.57 -8.07
N ILE A 29 13.15 2.66 -6.79
CA ILE A 29 14.42 3.23 -6.37
C ILE A 29 15.32 2.09 -5.91
N SER A 30 16.49 1.97 -6.54
CA SER A 30 17.48 0.94 -6.19
C SER A 30 18.58 1.46 -5.27
N VAL A 31 18.94 0.65 -4.27
CA VAL A 31 20.07 0.85 -3.37
C VAL A 31 20.99 -0.36 -3.46
N ARG A 32 22.27 -0.14 -3.81
CA ARG A 32 23.26 -1.23 -3.99
C ARG A 32 22.76 -2.35 -4.92
N GLY A 33 22.08 -1.96 -6.01
CA GLY A 33 21.57 -2.89 -7.03
C GLY A 33 20.28 -3.62 -6.67
N LYS A 34 19.66 -3.35 -5.51
CA LYS A 34 18.38 -3.93 -5.10
C LYS A 34 17.28 -2.89 -5.10
N ASN A 35 16.10 -3.21 -5.62
CA ASN A 35 14.92 -2.37 -5.48
C ASN A 35 14.58 -2.28 -3.99
N ALA A 36 14.64 -1.07 -3.44
CA ALA A 36 14.47 -0.81 -2.01
C ALA A 36 13.22 0.00 -1.71
N TYR A 37 12.82 0.88 -2.64
CA TYR A 37 11.62 1.71 -2.51
C TYR A 37 10.88 1.80 -3.84
N VAL A 38 9.63 2.22 -3.77
CA VAL A 38 8.81 2.61 -4.92
C VAL A 38 8.33 4.03 -4.67
N VAL A 39 8.35 4.87 -5.70
CA VAL A 39 7.76 6.21 -5.66
C VAL A 39 6.74 6.35 -6.80
N MET A 40 5.67 7.06 -6.51
CA MET A 40 4.52 7.29 -7.39
C MET A 40 3.92 8.67 -7.09
N SER A 41 2.99 9.14 -7.92
CA SER A 41 2.23 10.35 -7.61
C SER A 41 1.30 10.12 -6.41
N VAL A 42 0.93 11.19 -5.69
CA VAL A 42 -0.06 11.11 -4.60
C VAL A 42 -1.41 10.60 -5.11
N GLU A 43 -1.79 10.98 -6.33
CA GLU A 43 -2.98 10.49 -7.00
C GLU A 43 -2.95 8.97 -7.19
N GLN A 44 -1.85 8.43 -7.72
CA GLN A 44 -1.67 6.98 -7.88
C GLN A 44 -1.66 6.25 -6.53
N TYR A 45 -0.99 6.82 -5.53
CA TYR A 45 -0.99 6.28 -4.17
C TYR A 45 -2.41 6.19 -3.60
N ASN A 46 -3.20 7.26 -3.72
CA ASN A 46 -4.57 7.29 -3.24
C ASN A 46 -5.46 6.28 -3.98
N HIS A 47 -5.31 6.17 -5.29
CA HIS A 47 -6.04 5.17 -6.08
C HIS A 47 -5.78 3.75 -5.59
N LEU A 48 -4.52 3.36 -5.38
CA LEU A 48 -4.18 2.05 -4.83
C LEU A 48 -4.74 1.87 -3.40
N ARG A 49 -4.68 2.92 -2.58
CA ARG A 49 -5.21 2.90 -1.23
C ARG A 49 -6.73 2.71 -1.19
N GLU A 50 -7.46 3.34 -2.10
CA GLU A 50 -8.89 3.15 -2.28
C GLU A 50 -9.19 1.71 -2.70
N CYS A 51 -8.45 1.14 -3.64
CA CYS A 51 -8.60 -0.26 -4.03
C CYS A 51 -8.39 -1.24 -2.87
N GLU A 52 -7.39 -1.01 -2.01
CA GLU A 52 -7.18 -1.82 -0.79
C GLU A 52 -8.39 -1.75 0.16
N LEU A 53 -8.95 -0.55 0.35
CA LEU A 53 -10.13 -0.36 1.19
C LEU A 53 -11.38 -1.03 0.60
N GLU A 54 -11.57 -0.95 -0.71
CA GLU A 54 -12.66 -1.63 -1.40
C GLU A 54 -12.55 -3.15 -1.28
N ALA A 55 -11.34 -3.70 -1.39
CA ALA A 55 -11.09 -5.12 -1.19
C ALA A 55 -11.45 -5.57 0.23
N ALA A 56 -11.00 -4.84 1.26
CA ALA A 56 -11.34 -5.11 2.65
C ALA A 56 -12.86 -5.02 2.92
N LEU A 57 -13.54 -4.06 2.28
CA LEU A 57 -14.99 -3.92 2.36
C LEU A 57 -15.73 -5.10 1.70
N LEU A 58 -15.25 -5.55 0.53
CA LEU A 58 -15.82 -6.69 -0.18
C LEU A 58 -15.65 -7.98 0.63
N GLU A 59 -14.46 -8.19 1.20
CA GLU A 59 -14.16 -9.29 2.11
C GLU A 59 -15.11 -9.29 3.31
N THR A 60 -15.23 -8.15 4.01
CA THR A 60 -16.16 -7.99 5.14
C THR A 60 -17.62 -8.29 4.76
N ARG A 61 -18.06 -7.82 3.58
CA ARG A 61 -19.42 -8.10 3.08
C ARG A 61 -19.62 -9.59 2.79
N ARG A 62 -18.59 -10.26 2.25
CA ARG A 62 -18.60 -11.70 1.99
C ARG A 62 -18.69 -12.48 3.30
N ASP A 63 -17.88 -12.15 4.29
CA ASP A 63 -17.89 -12.79 5.60
C ASP A 63 -19.26 -12.66 6.26
N LYS A 64 -19.85 -11.46 6.21
CA LYS A 64 -21.22 -11.22 6.67
C LYS A 64 -22.25 -12.08 5.93
N ALA A 65 -22.17 -12.16 4.61
CA ALA A 65 -23.10 -12.96 3.80
C ALA A 65 -22.95 -14.47 4.05
N GLN A 66 -21.74 -14.93 4.37
CA GLN A 66 -21.43 -16.33 4.68
C GLN A 66 -21.67 -16.70 6.16
N GLY A 67 -22.04 -15.72 7.00
CA GLY A 67 -22.21 -15.94 8.44
C GLY A 67 -20.88 -16.13 9.18
N ALA A 68 -19.75 -15.79 8.57
CA ALA A 68 -18.42 -15.76 9.19
C ALA A 68 -18.28 -14.54 10.12
N ILE A 69 -19.23 -14.39 11.05
CA ILE A 69 -19.31 -13.29 12.01
C ILE A 69 -19.42 -13.85 13.43
N ALA A 70 -18.70 -13.25 14.37
CA ALA A 70 -18.75 -13.64 15.77
C ALA A 70 -19.95 -12.97 16.45
N HIS A 71 -21.00 -13.74 16.75
CA HIS A 71 -22.10 -13.30 17.60
C HIS A 71 -21.71 -13.47 19.07
N ARG A 72 -21.22 -12.38 19.68
CA ARG A 72 -20.80 -12.35 21.08
C ARG A 72 -21.20 -11.04 21.75
N SER A 73 -21.36 -11.09 23.07
CA SER A 73 -21.53 -9.90 23.89
C SER A 73 -20.26 -9.04 23.89
N VAL A 74 -20.40 -7.77 24.27
CA VAL A 74 -19.24 -6.87 24.42
C VAL A 74 -18.24 -7.42 25.45
N ALA A 75 -18.72 -8.03 26.54
CA ALA A 75 -17.86 -8.59 27.58
C ALA A 75 -16.99 -9.74 27.06
N GLU A 76 -17.59 -10.72 26.36
CA GLU A 76 -16.86 -11.84 25.73
C GLU A 76 -15.88 -11.36 24.65
N HIS A 77 -16.21 -10.28 23.94
CA HIS A 77 -15.29 -9.68 22.97
C HIS A 77 -14.06 -9.08 23.66
N ILE A 78 -14.26 -8.30 24.73
CA ILE A 78 -13.17 -7.68 25.49
C ILE A 78 -12.27 -8.74 26.13
N GLU A 79 -12.83 -9.80 26.71
CA GLU A 79 -12.07 -10.91 27.28
C GLU A 79 -11.17 -11.58 26.22
N SER A 80 -11.68 -11.80 25.01
CA SER A 80 -10.90 -12.40 23.92
C SER A 80 -9.72 -11.56 23.43
N LEU A 81 -9.74 -10.23 23.64
CA LEU A 81 -8.67 -9.31 23.25
C LEU A 81 -7.56 -9.22 24.31
N GLY A 82 -7.84 -9.64 25.55
CA GLY A 82 -6.88 -9.58 26.67
C GLY A 82 -5.91 -10.77 26.73
N HIS A 83 -6.01 -11.72 25.80
CA HIS A 83 -5.10 -12.85 25.65
C HIS A 83 -4.10 -12.59 24.51
N GLU A 84 -3.13 -11.70 24.74
CA GLU A 84 -1.87 -11.63 23.99
C GLU A 84 -0.69 -12.03 24.89
#